data_AF-A0A099KDF8-F1
#
_entry.id   AF-A0A099KDF8-F1
#
_cell.length_a   1.000
_cell.length_b   1.000
_cell.length_c   1.000
_cell.angle_alpha   90.00
_cell.angle_beta   90.00
_cell.angle_gamma   90.00
#
_symmetry.space_group_name_H-M   'P 1'
#
loop_
_entity.id
_entity.type
_entity.pdbx_description
1 polymer ?
#
loop_
_entity_poly.entity_id
_entity_poly.type
_entity_poly.pdbx_seq_one_letter_code
_entity_poly.pdbx_strand_id
1 'polypeptide(L)'
;MHCLFWGNRIALAGYTTLQDTISTVLSNERNRIEVVLNENLKQSTKATLLKLLESNNSFTDLAKLKKMAKDFSTSQITQELKTHKIIRSLYPEIKGLIAELELSPKNLEYYAPLVKHKTVYKLRRHTDSQTILYLVCYLFFSYRETNDNLVAAFIYLVRKLTESAKAYAKQRIIEDVNIVRTKLKSAGSLLKFFIDTDMDDDLNC
;
A
#
# COMPACT_ATOMS: atom_id res chain seq x y z
N MET A 1 18.38 53.00 3.04
CA MET A 1 17.41 54.12 3.09
C MET A 1 16.11 53.58 3.69
N HIS A 2 15.84 53.84 4.97
CA HIS A 2 15.10 55.00 5.52
C HIS A 2 13.57 54.83 5.40
N CYS A 3 12.90 54.79 6.56
CA CYS A 3 11.46 54.54 6.82
C CYS A 3 10.49 55.50 6.09
N LEU A 4 9.18 55.15 6.05
CA LEU A 4 8.13 55.85 6.83
C LEU A 4 6.69 55.39 6.48
N PHE A 5 6.00 54.84 7.49
CA PHE A 5 4.55 54.64 7.54
C PHE A 5 3.88 55.95 7.96
N TRP A 6 3.39 56.75 7.01
CA TRP A 6 2.50 57.89 7.29
C TRP A 6 1.25 57.79 6.41
N GLY A 7 0.10 57.54 7.05
CA GLY A 7 -1.25 57.72 6.50
C GLY A 7 -1.68 56.72 5.43
N ASN A 8 -2.30 55.59 5.84
CA ASN A 8 -3.20 54.74 5.02
C ASN A 8 -2.85 54.56 3.53
N ARG A 9 -1.57 54.44 3.19
CA ARG A 9 -1.10 54.06 1.85
C ARG A 9 -0.20 52.85 2.01
N ILE A 10 -0.61 51.73 1.42
CA ILE A 10 0.22 50.52 1.35
C ILE A 10 1.38 50.86 0.41
N ALA A 11 2.51 51.28 0.98
CA ALA A 11 3.75 51.42 0.23
C ALA A 11 4.27 50.01 -0.05
N LEU A 12 4.30 49.61 -1.32
CA LEU A 12 4.84 48.31 -1.71
C LEU A 12 6.34 48.30 -1.36
N ALA A 13 6.77 47.33 -0.55
CA ALA A 13 8.19 47.13 -0.29
C ALA A 13 8.92 46.94 -1.63
N GLY A 14 10.11 47.52 -1.74
CA GLY A 14 10.96 47.32 -2.92
C GLY A 14 11.22 45.83 -3.14
N TYR A 15 11.32 45.42 -4.40
CA TYR A 15 11.51 44.01 -4.78
C TYR A 15 12.66 43.35 -4.02
N THR A 16 13.77 44.05 -3.83
CA THR A 16 14.93 43.57 -3.05
C THR A 16 14.60 43.30 -1.60
N THR A 17 13.86 44.19 -0.94
CA THR A 17 13.42 44.00 0.46
C THR A 17 12.51 42.77 0.59
N LEU A 18 11.59 42.56 -0.36
CA LEU A 18 10.75 41.36 -0.39
C LEU A 18 11.59 40.10 -0.63
N GLN A 19 12.51 40.14 -1.60
CA GLN A 19 13.38 39.02 -1.92
C GLN A 19 14.27 38.62 -0.74
N ASP A 20 14.87 39.58 -0.05
CA ASP A 20 15.73 39.35 1.11
C ASP A 20 14.91 38.74 2.25
N THR A 21 13.74 39.31 2.53
CA THR A 21 12.82 38.79 3.55
C THR A 21 12.43 37.34 3.27
N ILE A 22 12.02 37.03 2.03
CA ILE A 22 11.67 35.67 1.62
C ILE A 22 12.88 34.74 1.77
N SER A 23 14.06 35.18 1.34
CA SER A 23 15.29 34.37 1.41
C SER A 23 15.69 34.04 2.85
N THR A 24 15.59 35.02 3.75
CA THR A 24 15.84 34.83 5.19
C THR A 24 14.84 33.87 5.79
N VAL A 25 13.54 34.05 5.52
CA VAL A 25 12.48 33.16 6.05
C VAL A 25 12.68 31.72 5.55
N LEU A 26 12.99 31.52 4.27
CA LEU A 26 13.25 30.19 3.72
C LEU A 26 14.49 29.53 4.33
N SER A 27 15.53 30.31 4.63
CA SER A 27 16.75 29.80 5.26
C SER A 27 16.49 29.41 6.71
N ASN A 28 15.76 30.24 7.45
CA ASN A 28 15.35 29.94 8.82
C ASN A 28 14.47 28.69 8.89
N GLU A 29 13.53 28.53 7.96
CA GLU A 29 12.66 27.36 7.91
C GLU A 29 13.43 26.07 7.59
N ARG A 30 14.41 26.13 6.69
CA ARG A 30 15.30 24.99 6.42
C ARG A 30 16.08 24.60 7.67
N ASN A 31 16.65 25.57 8.38
CA ASN A 31 17.39 25.33 9.62
C ASN A 31 16.47 24.74 10.70
N ARG A 32 15.26 25.27 10.87
CA ARG A 32 14.26 24.73 11.80
C ARG A 32 13.95 23.27 11.51
N ILE A 33 13.66 22.94 10.25
CA ILE A 33 13.38 21.56 9.84
C ILE A 33 14.57 20.65 10.15
N GLU A 34 15.80 21.09 9.84
CA GLU A 34 17.01 20.32 10.12
C GLU A 34 17.22 20.05 11.61
N VAL A 35 16.98 21.04 12.47
CA VAL A 35 17.02 20.87 13.93
C VAL A 35 15.97 19.84 14.38
N VAL A 36 14.71 20.00 13.96
CA VAL A 36 13.62 19.08 14.33
C VAL A 36 13.89 17.65 13.86
N LEU A 37 14.38 17.48 12.62
CA LEU A 37 14.82 16.18 12.10
C LEU A 37 15.93 15.58 12.96
N ASN A 38 16.84 16.42 13.46
CA ASN A 38 17.99 15.95 14.20
C ASN A 38 17.65 15.47 15.60
N GLU A 39 16.72 16.15 16.26
CA GLU A 39 16.28 15.88 17.63
C GLU A 39 15.26 14.73 17.70
N ASN A 40 14.37 14.62 16.70
CA ASN A 40 13.21 13.71 16.77
C ASN A 40 13.39 12.39 16.01
N LEU A 41 14.44 12.23 15.20
CA LEU A 41 14.78 10.96 14.58
C LEU A 41 16.01 10.34 15.23
N LYS A 42 15.91 9.05 15.57
CA LYS A 42 17.08 8.29 16.01
C LYS A 42 18.10 8.17 14.89
N GLN A 43 19.37 8.13 15.27
CA GLN A 43 20.47 7.99 14.31
C GLN A 43 20.35 6.69 13.47
N SER A 44 19.87 5.61 14.07
CA SER A 44 19.59 4.34 13.37
C SER A 44 18.52 4.50 12.28
N THR A 45 17.46 5.26 12.57
CA THR A 45 16.38 5.57 11.62
C THR A 45 16.89 6.42 10.48
N LYS A 46 17.64 7.49 10.77
CA LYS A 46 18.29 8.32 9.73
C LYS A 46 19.19 7.47 8.82
N ALA A 47 20.05 6.64 9.41
CA ALA A 47 20.91 5.74 8.66
C ALA A 47 20.10 4.75 7.81
N THR A 48 19.00 4.22 8.33
CA THR A 48 18.11 3.32 7.58
C THR A 48 17.48 4.03 6.39
N LEU A 49 16.98 5.26 6.57
CA LEU A 49 16.39 6.06 5.50
C LEU A 49 17.41 6.38 4.40
N LEU A 50 18.62 6.79 4.77
CA LEU A 50 19.68 7.08 3.79
C LEU A 50 20.15 5.82 3.07
N LYS A 51 20.22 4.67 3.76
CA LYS A 51 20.54 3.37 3.14
C LYS A 51 19.53 2.94 2.08
N LEU A 52 18.28 3.41 2.11
CA LEU A 52 17.30 3.13 1.04
C LEU A 52 17.77 3.66 -0.33
N LEU A 53 18.69 4.62 -0.35
CA LEU A 53 19.26 5.21 -1.57
C LEU A 53 20.58 4.55 -2.00
N GLU A 54 21.12 3.61 -1.22
CA GLU A 54 22.35 2.89 -1.54
C GLU A 54 22.03 1.62 -2.34
N SER A 55 22.38 1.60 -3.62
CA SER A 55 21.90 0.59 -4.57
C SER A 55 22.51 -0.81 -4.41
N ASN A 56 23.38 -1.07 -3.42
CA ASN A 56 24.18 -2.30 -3.38
C ASN A 56 24.19 -3.09 -2.08
N ASN A 57 23.61 -2.62 -0.96
CA ASN A 57 23.61 -3.40 0.29
C ASN A 57 22.22 -3.41 0.94
N SER A 58 21.73 -4.61 1.18
CA SER A 58 20.32 -4.93 1.45
C SER A 58 19.68 -4.15 2.59
N PHE A 59 18.60 -3.41 2.28
CA PHE A 59 17.26 -3.64 2.85
C PHE A 59 16.21 -3.15 1.84
N THR A 60 16.04 -3.91 0.75
CA THR A 60 15.02 -3.70 -0.32
C THR A 60 14.93 -2.26 -0.86
N ASP A 61 15.80 -1.96 -1.83
CA ASP A 61 15.81 -0.84 -2.78
C ASP A 61 14.55 0.06 -2.75
N LEU A 62 14.75 1.38 -2.65
CA LEU A 62 13.69 2.38 -2.79
C LEU A 62 12.77 2.13 -3.99
N ALA A 63 13.26 1.56 -5.09
CA ALA A 63 12.43 1.16 -6.23
C ALA A 63 11.36 0.12 -5.88
N LYS A 64 11.66 -0.82 -4.98
CA LYS A 64 10.72 -1.83 -4.46
C LYS A 64 9.69 -1.20 -3.53
N LEU A 65 10.09 -0.24 -2.70
CA LEU A 65 9.18 0.53 -1.83
C LEU A 65 8.23 1.43 -2.63
N LYS A 66 8.63 1.85 -3.83
CA LYS A 66 7.81 2.64 -4.77
C LYS A 66 6.80 1.81 -5.55
N LYS A 67 7.01 0.49 -5.63
CA LYS A 67 6.18 -0.38 -6.45
C LYS A 67 4.89 -0.70 -5.71
N MET A 68 3.78 -0.21 -6.24
CA MET A 68 2.44 -0.58 -5.77
C MET A 68 2.03 -1.94 -6.32
N ALA A 69 1.27 -2.71 -5.54
CA ALA A 69 0.58 -3.90 -6.02
C ALA A 69 -0.34 -3.55 -7.20
N LYS A 70 -0.20 -4.29 -8.31
CA LYS A 70 -1.01 -4.09 -9.53
C LYS A 70 -2.32 -4.89 -9.51
N ASP A 71 -2.34 -5.97 -8.74
CA ASP A 71 -3.45 -6.89 -8.61
C ASP A 71 -3.39 -7.57 -7.23
N PHE A 72 -4.42 -8.38 -6.93
CA PHE A 72 -4.51 -9.16 -5.70
C PHE A 72 -4.01 -10.60 -5.87
N SER A 73 -3.03 -10.82 -6.74
CA SER A 73 -2.33 -12.11 -6.80
C SER A 73 -1.47 -12.32 -5.55
N THR A 74 -1.24 -13.58 -5.19
CA THR A 74 -0.47 -13.95 -4.00
C THR A 74 0.93 -13.33 -3.98
N SER A 75 1.58 -13.24 -5.14
CA SER A 75 2.93 -12.66 -5.25
C SER A 75 2.93 -11.15 -5.00
N GLN A 76 1.93 -10.41 -5.53
CA GLN A 76 1.78 -8.98 -5.28
C GLN A 76 1.44 -8.69 -3.80
N ILE A 77 0.49 -9.43 -3.22
CA ILE A 77 0.13 -9.28 -1.80
C ILE A 77 1.32 -9.58 -0.89
N THR A 78 2.09 -10.64 -1.20
CA THR A 78 3.30 -10.98 -0.43
C THR A 78 4.34 -9.86 -0.50
N GLN A 79 4.50 -9.24 -1.68
CA GLN A 79 5.41 -8.11 -1.84
C GLN A 79 4.91 -6.86 -1.10
N GLU A 80 3.62 -6.54 -1.19
CA GLU A 80 2.99 -5.42 -0.47
C GLU A 80 3.14 -5.60 1.05
N LEU A 81 2.93 -6.81 1.58
CA LEU A 81 3.14 -7.13 2.99
C LEU A 81 4.60 -6.94 3.43
N LYS A 82 5.57 -7.32 2.59
CA LYS A 82 7.00 -7.09 2.88
C LYS A 82 7.28 -5.60 2.95
N THR A 83 6.83 -4.83 1.96
CA THR A 83 6.95 -3.37 1.93
C THR A 83 6.30 -2.75 3.16
N HIS A 84 5.05 -3.09 3.46
CA HIS A 84 4.30 -2.55 4.59
C HIS A 84 4.97 -2.85 5.94
N LYS A 85 5.54 -4.05 6.13
CA LYS A 85 6.30 -4.39 7.36
C LYS A 85 7.51 -3.48 7.56
N ILE A 86 8.23 -3.16 6.48
CA ILE A 86 9.38 -2.24 6.53
C ILE A 86 8.90 -0.85 6.96
N ILE A 87 7.90 -0.31 6.26
CA ILE A 87 7.35 1.02 6.56
C ILE A 87 6.81 1.06 8.00
N ARG A 88 6.08 0.02 8.43
CA ARG A 88 5.51 -0.08 9.77
C ARG A 88 6.56 -0.02 10.88
N SER A 89 7.75 -0.56 10.66
CA SER A 89 8.84 -0.50 11.66
C SER A 89 9.36 0.93 11.90
N LEU A 90 9.31 1.78 10.87
CA LEU A 90 9.75 3.18 10.92
C LEU A 90 8.60 4.14 11.27
N TYR A 91 7.36 3.71 11.07
CA TYR A 91 6.18 4.57 11.13
C TYR A 91 5.96 5.30 12.46
N PRO A 92 6.20 4.71 13.66
CA PRO A 92 6.02 5.43 14.92
C PRO A 92 6.90 6.68 15.03
N GLU A 93 8.18 6.58 14.65
CA GLU A 93 9.11 7.72 14.66
C GLU A 93 8.73 8.74 13.57
N ILE A 94 8.36 8.27 12.38
CA ILE A 94 7.88 9.13 11.29
C ILE A 94 6.63 9.90 11.70
N LYS A 95 5.66 9.25 12.34
CA LYS A 95 4.40 9.87 12.77
C LYS A 95 4.65 10.93 13.84
N GLY A 96 5.52 10.66 14.81
CA GLY A 96 5.94 11.64 15.81
C GLY A 96 6.62 12.84 15.16
N LEU A 97 7.61 12.59 14.30
CA LEU A 97 8.33 13.64 13.58
C LEU A 97 7.40 14.53 12.74
N ILE A 98 6.42 13.96 12.04
CA ILE A 98 5.48 14.75 11.21
C ILE A 98 4.64 15.70 12.09
N ALA A 99 4.30 15.31 13.31
CA ALA A 99 3.61 16.20 14.25
C ALA A 99 4.51 17.35 14.69
N GLU A 100 5.77 17.08 15.06
CA GLU A 100 6.74 18.09 15.51
C GLU A 100 7.22 19.03 14.38
N LEU A 101 7.22 18.55 13.13
CA LEU A 101 7.61 19.36 11.99
C LEU A 101 6.63 20.50 11.72
N GLU A 102 5.37 20.39 12.16
CA GLU A 102 4.31 21.39 11.97
C GLU A 102 4.17 21.89 10.52
N LEU A 103 4.46 21.00 9.57
CA LEU A 103 4.37 21.34 8.14
C LEU A 103 2.91 21.48 7.73
N SER A 104 2.64 22.50 6.91
CA SER A 104 1.32 22.61 6.28
C SER A 104 1.00 21.34 5.47
N PRO A 105 -0.29 20.93 5.39
CA PRO A 105 -0.69 19.79 4.58
C PRO A 105 -0.20 19.87 3.13
N LYS A 106 -0.21 21.08 2.54
CA LYS A 106 0.31 21.32 1.19
C LYS A 106 1.80 21.05 1.05
N ASN A 107 2.61 21.35 2.08
CA ASN A 107 4.04 21.04 2.05
C ASN A 107 4.27 19.53 2.11
N LEU A 108 3.52 18.81 2.95
CA LEU A 108 3.59 17.34 3.01
C LEU A 108 3.21 16.71 1.66
N GLU A 109 2.11 17.17 1.07
CA GLU A 109 1.63 16.74 -0.25
C GLU A 109 2.60 17.11 -1.37
N TYR A 110 3.33 18.21 -1.24
CA TYR A 110 4.35 18.61 -2.20
C TYR A 110 5.61 17.74 -2.10
N TYR A 111 6.08 17.44 -0.88
CA TYR A 111 7.33 16.71 -0.66
C TYR A 111 7.25 15.22 -0.97
N ALA A 112 6.16 14.56 -0.59
CA ALA A 112 6.03 13.11 -0.74
C ALA A 112 6.17 12.60 -2.20
N PRO A 113 5.52 13.20 -3.20
CA PRO A 113 5.64 12.78 -4.60
C PRO A 113 7.05 12.94 -5.17
N LEU A 114 7.88 13.83 -4.60
CA LEU A 114 9.26 14.00 -5.06
C LEU A 114 10.03 12.69 -4.94
N VAL A 115 9.79 11.90 -3.89
CA VAL A 115 10.39 10.57 -3.78
C VAL A 115 9.85 9.68 -4.88
N LYS A 116 8.53 9.59 -5.07
CA LYS A 116 7.88 8.72 -6.05
C LYS A 116 8.39 8.96 -7.48
N HIS A 117 8.57 10.22 -7.88
CA HIS A 117 8.90 10.60 -9.27
C HIS A 117 10.38 10.83 -9.55
N LYS A 118 11.21 11.13 -8.53
CA LYS A 118 12.65 11.34 -8.74
C LYS A 118 13.41 10.01 -8.75
N THR A 119 14.48 9.98 -9.55
CA THR A 119 15.47 8.90 -9.51
C THR A 119 16.27 8.97 -8.20
N VAL A 120 16.80 7.83 -7.75
CA VAL A 120 17.71 7.76 -6.59
C VAL A 120 18.85 8.77 -6.75
N TYR A 121 19.42 8.88 -7.95
CA TYR A 121 20.45 9.86 -8.27
C TYR A 121 20.05 11.31 -7.96
N LYS A 122 18.84 11.72 -8.38
CA LYS A 122 18.34 13.08 -8.11
C LYS A 122 18.08 13.32 -6.62
N LEU A 123 17.66 12.29 -5.89
CA LEU A 123 17.45 12.38 -4.44
C LEU A 123 18.78 12.56 -3.70
N ARG A 124 19.83 11.80 -4.08
CA ARG A 124 21.17 11.89 -3.48
C ARG A 124 21.92 13.21 -3.71
N ARG A 125 21.45 14.06 -4.63
CA ARG A 125 22.02 15.41 -4.86
C ARG A 125 21.54 16.44 -3.84
N HIS A 126 20.51 16.12 -3.05
CA HIS A 126 20.07 16.96 -1.94
C HIS A 126 20.93 16.69 -0.71
N THR A 127 20.95 17.64 0.23
CA THR A 127 21.51 17.42 1.58
C THR A 127 20.79 16.26 2.26
N ASP A 128 21.44 15.58 3.19
CA ASP A 128 20.83 14.47 3.95
C ASP A 128 19.52 14.89 4.63
N SER A 129 19.48 16.06 5.27
CA SER A 129 18.29 16.60 5.95
C SER A 129 17.10 16.75 4.99
N GLN A 130 17.29 17.36 3.82
CA GLN A 130 16.25 17.44 2.77
C GLN A 130 15.82 16.07 2.26
N THR A 131 16.77 15.16 2.06
CA THR A 131 16.49 13.82 1.56
C THR A 131 15.65 13.03 2.55
N ILE A 132 16.02 13.09 3.83
CA ILE A 132 15.29 12.48 4.95
C ILE A 132 13.89 13.09 5.03
N LEU A 133 13.74 14.41 4.95
CA LEU A 133 12.44 15.07 4.94
C LEU A 133 11.52 14.49 3.85
N TYR A 134 12.02 14.39 2.62
CA TYR A 134 11.24 13.86 1.50
C TYR A 134 10.85 12.40 1.72
N LEU A 135 11.78 11.57 2.22
CA LEU A 135 11.53 10.16 2.53
C LEU A 135 10.50 9.99 3.65
N VAL A 136 10.60 10.77 4.73
CA VAL A 136 9.65 10.74 5.85
C VAL A 136 8.25 11.12 5.35
N CYS A 137 8.13 12.21 4.58
CA CYS A 137 6.85 12.62 4.01
C CYS A 137 6.27 11.52 3.11
N TYR A 138 7.09 10.91 2.24
CA TYR A 138 6.69 9.81 1.39
C TYR A 138 6.17 8.60 2.19
N LEU A 139 6.98 8.12 3.14
CA LEU A 139 6.65 6.94 3.95
C LEU A 139 5.40 7.17 4.82
N PHE A 140 5.16 8.40 5.27
CA PHE A 140 3.97 8.76 6.03
C PHE A 140 2.66 8.54 5.23
N PHE A 141 2.66 8.87 3.94
CA PHE A 141 1.52 8.57 3.06
C PHE A 141 1.50 7.11 2.60
N SER A 142 2.66 6.55 2.23
CA SER A 142 2.75 5.16 1.77
C SER A 142 2.32 4.15 2.83
N TYR A 143 2.50 4.45 4.12
CA TYR A 143 1.97 3.60 5.19
C TYR A 143 0.44 3.45 5.10
N ARG A 144 -0.27 4.57 4.89
CA ARG A 144 -1.73 4.59 4.77
C ARG A 144 -2.19 3.91 3.48
N GLU A 145 -1.56 4.27 2.36
CA GLU A 145 -1.86 3.68 1.04
C GLU A 145 -1.68 2.15 1.04
N THR A 146 -0.55 1.64 1.55
CA THR A 146 -0.30 0.20 1.63
C THR A 146 -1.24 -0.51 2.60
N ASN A 147 -1.59 0.13 3.72
CA ASN A 147 -2.58 -0.41 4.66
C ASN A 147 -3.96 -0.56 3.99
N ASP A 148 -4.43 0.48 3.31
CA ASP A 148 -5.73 0.48 2.64
C ASP A 148 -5.79 -0.55 1.51
N ASN A 149 -4.69 -0.69 0.75
CA ASN A 149 -4.55 -1.73 -0.26
C ASN A 149 -4.64 -3.14 0.33
N LEU A 150 -3.99 -3.38 1.47
CA LEU A 150 -4.04 -4.69 2.15
C LEU A 150 -5.44 -4.99 2.70
N VAL A 151 -6.14 -4.00 3.22
CA VAL A 151 -7.55 -4.15 3.66
C VAL A 151 -8.44 -4.48 2.46
N ALA A 152 -8.30 -3.77 1.34
CA ALA A 152 -9.04 -4.05 0.12
C ALA A 152 -8.76 -5.46 -0.43
N ALA A 153 -7.49 -5.87 -0.43
CA ALA A 153 -7.08 -7.22 -0.85
C ALA A 153 -7.70 -8.29 0.06
N PHE A 154 -7.72 -8.08 1.37
CA PHE A 154 -8.33 -9.01 2.32
C PHE A 154 -9.83 -9.18 2.05
N ILE A 155 -10.58 -8.08 1.89
CA ILE A 155 -12.01 -8.12 1.57
C ILE A 155 -12.26 -8.89 0.27
N TYR A 156 -11.45 -8.63 -0.77
CA TYR A 156 -11.55 -9.33 -2.05
C TYR A 156 -11.31 -10.84 -1.90
N LEU A 157 -10.26 -11.24 -1.18
CA LEU A 157 -9.91 -12.65 -0.99
C LEU A 157 -10.98 -13.41 -0.22
N VAL A 158 -11.53 -12.81 0.85
CA VAL A 158 -12.63 -13.41 1.62
C VAL A 158 -13.84 -13.65 0.72
N ARG A 159 -14.25 -12.63 -0.06
CA ARG A 159 -15.37 -12.77 -1.01
C ARG A 159 -15.12 -13.88 -2.03
N LYS A 160 -13.94 -13.91 -2.64
CA LYS A 160 -13.56 -14.93 -3.62
C LYS A 160 -13.61 -16.34 -3.05
N LEU A 161 -13.11 -16.54 -1.82
CA LEU A 161 -13.15 -17.82 -1.12
C LEU A 161 -14.58 -18.23 -0.80
N THR A 162 -15.41 -17.32 -0.29
CA THR A 162 -16.82 -17.59 0.00
C THR A 162 -17.59 -18.02 -1.25
N GLU A 163 -17.43 -17.32 -2.37
CA GLU A 163 -18.12 -17.69 -3.62
C GLU A 163 -17.59 -19.01 -4.19
N SER A 164 -16.29 -19.28 -4.08
CA SER A 164 -15.70 -20.56 -4.50
C SER A 164 -16.24 -21.73 -3.66
N ALA A 165 -16.40 -21.54 -2.34
CA ALA A 165 -16.99 -22.54 -1.45
C ALA A 165 -18.47 -22.81 -1.77
N LYS A 166 -19.26 -21.76 -2.04
CA LYS A 166 -20.66 -21.90 -2.48
C LYS A 166 -20.76 -22.64 -3.82
N ALA A 167 -19.90 -22.30 -4.79
CA ALA A 167 -19.86 -22.96 -6.08
C ALA A 167 -19.50 -24.45 -5.93
N TYR A 168 -18.50 -24.77 -5.11
CA TYR A 168 -18.12 -26.15 -4.80
C TYR A 168 -19.27 -26.95 -4.17
N ALA A 169 -19.97 -26.37 -3.18
CA ALA A 169 -21.12 -27.01 -2.54
C ALA A 169 -22.25 -27.29 -3.55
N LYS A 170 -22.58 -26.32 -4.41
CA LYS A 170 -23.57 -26.49 -5.48
C LYS A 170 -23.16 -27.60 -6.46
N GLN A 171 -21.90 -27.62 -6.86
CA GLN A 171 -21.38 -28.63 -7.77
C GLN A 171 -21.47 -30.04 -7.17
N ARG A 172 -21.13 -30.19 -5.89
CA ARG A 172 -21.26 -31.46 -5.16
C ARG A 172 -22.68 -31.97 -5.07
N ILE A 173 -23.64 -31.10 -4.78
CA ILE A 173 -25.06 -31.47 -4.77
C ILE A 173 -25.51 -31.98 -6.16
N ILE A 174 -25.09 -31.31 -7.23
CA ILE A 174 -25.40 -31.74 -8.61
C ILE A 174 -24.79 -33.11 -8.92
N GLU A 175 -23.52 -33.32 -8.54
CA GLU A 175 -22.83 -34.61 -8.70
C GLU A 175 -23.54 -35.73 -7.94
N ASP A 176 -23.88 -35.50 -6.67
CA ASP A 176 -24.56 -36.48 -5.82
C ASP A 176 -25.95 -36.84 -6.37
N VAL A 177 -26.73 -35.84 -6.79
CA VAL A 177 -28.04 -36.06 -7.44
C VAL A 177 -27.89 -36.87 -8.73
N ASN A 178 -26.85 -36.60 -9.53
CA ASN A 178 -26.58 -37.37 -10.74
C ASN A 178 -26.20 -38.81 -10.43
N ILE A 179 -25.38 -39.06 -9.41
CA ILE A 179 -25.00 -40.41 -8.95
C ILE A 179 -26.23 -41.18 -8.46
N VAL A 180 -27.11 -40.55 -7.69
CA VAL A 180 -28.36 -41.18 -7.24
C VAL A 180 -29.24 -41.50 -8.44
N ARG A 181 -29.39 -40.58 -9.39
CA ARG A 181 -30.21 -40.77 -10.59
C ARG A 181 -29.69 -41.90 -11.47
N THR A 182 -28.38 -42.03 -11.66
CA THR A 182 -27.79 -43.12 -12.44
C THR A 182 -27.99 -44.46 -11.74
N LYS A 183 -27.74 -44.55 -10.43
CA LYS A 183 -28.00 -45.76 -9.64
C LYS A 183 -29.47 -46.18 -9.70
N LEU A 184 -30.40 -45.22 -9.57
CA LEU A 184 -31.83 -45.48 -9.64
C LEU A 184 -32.25 -46.03 -11.02
N LYS A 185 -31.70 -45.47 -12.11
CA LYS A 185 -31.93 -45.99 -13.47
C LYS A 185 -31.43 -47.43 -13.61
N SER A 186 -30.21 -47.73 -13.14
CA SER A 186 -29.66 -49.08 -13.19
C SER A 186 -30.49 -50.07 -12.37
N ALA A 187 -30.95 -49.69 -11.19
CA ALA A 187 -31.84 -50.50 -10.37
C ALA A 187 -33.19 -50.75 -11.06
N GLY A 188 -33.77 -49.74 -11.71
CA GLY A 188 -34.99 -49.88 -12.52
C GLY A 188 -34.82 -50.85 -13.68
N SER A 189 -33.67 -50.82 -14.36
CA SER A 189 -33.34 -51.81 -15.40
C SER A 189 -33.24 -53.24 -14.86
N LEU A 190 -32.65 -53.43 -13.68
CA LEU A 190 -32.58 -54.74 -13.03
C LEU A 190 -33.95 -55.25 -12.59
N LEU A 191 -34.80 -54.38 -12.04
CA LEU A 191 -36.18 -54.74 -11.69
C LEU A 191 -36.99 -55.19 -12.89
N LYS A 192 -36.75 -54.62 -14.07
CA LYS A 192 -37.38 -55.07 -15.32
C LYS A 192 -37.00 -56.53 -15.65
N PHE A 193 -35.74 -56.91 -15.47
CA PHE A 193 -35.31 -58.31 -15.64
C PHE A 193 -35.95 -59.27 -14.62
N PHE A 194 -36.29 -58.80 -13.42
CA PHE A 194 -36.98 -59.61 -12.41
C PHE A 194 -38.49 -59.74 -12.65
N ILE A 195 -39.10 -58.80 -13.38
CA ILE A 195 -40.53 -58.82 -13.73
C ILE A 195 -40.75 -59.56 -15.07
N ASP A 196 -39.72 -59.64 -15.93
CA ASP A 196 -39.70 -60.51 -17.13
C ASP A 196 -39.55 -62.01 -16.79
N THR A 197 -39.89 -62.42 -15.56
CA THR A 197 -40.27 -63.80 -15.29
C THR A 197 -41.70 -64.03 -15.78
N ASP A 198 -41.89 -64.05 -17.10
CA ASP A 198 -42.67 -65.14 -17.67
C ASP A 198 -41.80 -66.39 -17.46
N MET A 199 -41.94 -66.94 -16.24
CA MET A 199 -41.64 -68.33 -15.99
C MET A 199 -42.58 -69.11 -16.91
N ASP A 200 -42.01 -69.69 -17.96
CA ASP A 200 -42.67 -70.75 -18.70
C ASP A 200 -42.81 -71.93 -17.73
N ASP A 201 -43.91 -71.93 -16.98
CA ASP A 201 -44.40 -73.07 -16.22
C ASP A 201 -45.01 -74.09 -17.20
N ASP A 202 -44.20 -74.57 -18.15
CA ASP A 202 -44.50 -75.79 -18.88
C ASP A 202 -43.96 -76.99 -18.07
N LEU A 203 -44.60 -77.17 -16.91
CA LEU A 203 -44.75 -78.44 -16.24
C LEU A 203 -45.97 -79.14 -16.84
N ASN A 204 -45.80 -79.87 -17.94
CA ASN A 204 -46.73 -80.94 -18.25
C ASN A 204 -46.12 -82.06 -19.11
N CYS A 205 -46.17 -83.27 -18.54
CA CYS A 205 -46.13 -84.62 -19.13
C CYS A 205 -45.03 -85.00 -20.14
#